data_AF-A0A6N2ZRG5-F1
#
_entry.id   AF-A0A6N2ZRG5-F1
#
_cell.length_a   1.000
_cell.length_b   1.000
_cell.length_c   1.000
_cell.angle_alpha   90.00
_cell.angle_beta   90.00
_cell.angle_gamma   90.00
#
_symmetry.space_group_name_H-M   'P 1'
#
loop_
_entity.id
_entity.type
_entity.pdbx_description
1 polymer ?
#
loop_
_entity_poly.entity_id
_entity_poly.type
_entity_poly.pdbx_seq_one_letter_code
_entity_poly.pdbx_strand_id
1 'polypeptide(L)'
;MDSNVNKILQNIVNTATLAADEAKAAVHSAGKAVAGKYDEVKMNIELARLSDEQEDVFSDIGRMLFLMHTGAVKDTVMSDEGEKSPQQVIDALLVSAEQVQQEMDVITDKLTVCRNEKVCPCCGRICGEHDAFCAVCGTRLSEEEPKEEKAPAAEPEIQPAAADAPAAEPEAEAELPAE
;
A
#
# COMPACT_ATOMS: atom_id res chain seq x y z
N MET A 1 -56.62 29.50 7.75
CA MET A 1 -55.91 28.56 8.66
C MET A 1 -54.73 27.96 7.91
N ASP A 2 -53.83 28.82 7.40
CA ASP A 2 -52.95 28.45 6.27
C ASP A 2 -51.47 28.34 6.65
N SER A 3 -51.07 28.95 7.78
CA SER A 3 -49.67 28.97 8.23
C SER A 3 -49.16 27.60 8.68
N ASN A 4 -50.00 26.80 9.36
CA ASN A 4 -49.61 25.47 9.82
C ASN A 4 -49.51 24.47 8.67
N VAL A 5 -50.37 24.59 7.66
CA VAL A 5 -50.32 23.75 6.44
C VAL A 5 -49.05 24.05 5.64
N ASN A 6 -48.70 25.33 5.47
CA ASN A 6 -47.46 25.71 4.78
C ASN A 6 -46.19 25.22 5.51
N LYS A 7 -46.17 25.22 6.85
CA LYS A 7 -45.05 24.66 7.62
C LYS A 7 -44.88 23.16 7.41
N ILE A 8 -46.00 22.41 7.37
CA ILE A 8 -45.96 20.96 7.12
C ILE A 8 -45.43 20.68 5.71
N LEU A 9 -45.91 21.42 4.71
CA LEU A 9 -45.42 21.28 3.33
C LEU A 9 -43.92 21.60 3.22
N GLN A 10 -43.44 22.66 3.87
CA GLN A 10 -42.01 22.99 3.90
C GLN A 10 -41.17 21.90 4.58
N ASN A 11 -41.64 21.32 5.68
CA ASN A 11 -40.94 20.23 6.34
C ASN A 11 -40.85 18.98 5.44
N ILE A 12 -41.93 18.62 4.75
CA ILE A 12 -41.95 17.51 3.79
C ILE A 12 -40.97 17.77 2.64
N VAL A 13 -40.96 18.98 2.09
CA VAL A 13 -40.02 19.37 1.02
C VAL A 13 -38.58 19.29 1.52
N ASN A 14 -38.28 19.82 2.70
CA ASN A 14 -36.94 19.78 3.29
C ASN A 14 -36.47 18.35 3.57
N THR A 15 -37.35 17.48 4.08
CA THR A 15 -37.03 16.06 4.29
C THR A 15 -36.79 15.36 2.96
N ALA A 16 -37.58 15.65 1.92
CA ALA A 16 -37.38 15.08 0.60
C ALA A 16 -36.07 15.54 -0.05
N THR A 17 -35.67 16.81 0.11
CA THR A 17 -34.38 17.31 -0.41
C THR A 17 -33.20 16.70 0.33
N LEU A 18 -33.27 16.57 1.65
CA LEU A 18 -32.22 15.91 2.44
C LEU A 18 -32.05 14.44 2.05
N ALA A 19 -33.16 13.71 1.92
CA ALA A 19 -33.13 12.32 1.47
C ALA A 19 -32.57 12.18 0.05
N ALA A 20 -32.89 13.13 -0.85
CA ALA A 20 -32.36 13.16 -2.21
C ALA A 20 -30.86 13.45 -2.23
N ASP A 21 -30.38 14.38 -1.41
CA ASP A 21 -28.96 14.72 -1.30
C ASP A 21 -28.14 13.58 -0.67
N GLU A 22 -28.67 12.91 0.37
CA GLU A 22 -28.06 11.71 0.94
C GLU A 22 -28.00 10.56 -0.08
N ALA A 23 -29.08 10.32 -0.82
CA ALA A 23 -29.10 9.32 -1.88
C ALA A 23 -28.06 9.65 -2.97
N LYS A 24 -27.94 10.92 -3.36
CA LYS A 24 -26.93 11.37 -4.33
C LYS A 24 -25.51 11.18 -3.81
N ALA A 25 -25.25 11.51 -2.54
CA ALA A 25 -23.96 11.31 -1.90
C ALA A 25 -23.59 9.82 -1.84
N ALA A 26 -24.55 8.96 -1.48
CA ALA A 26 -24.36 7.51 -1.44
C ALA A 26 -24.10 6.90 -2.82
N VAL A 27 -24.84 7.32 -3.85
CA VAL A 27 -24.62 6.86 -5.23
C VAL A 27 -23.27 7.35 -5.76
N HIS A 28 -22.89 8.59 -5.47
CA HIS A 28 -21.60 9.14 -5.90
C HIS A 28 -20.42 8.44 -5.20
N SER A 29 -20.52 8.16 -3.90
CA SER A 29 -19.47 7.45 -3.17
C SER A 29 -19.32 6.00 -3.66
N ALA A 30 -20.43 5.29 -3.87
CA ALA A 30 -20.44 3.95 -4.45
C ALA A 30 -19.85 3.96 -5.89
N GLY A 31 -20.24 4.92 -6.72
CA GLY A 31 -19.72 5.10 -8.07
C GLY A 31 -18.21 5.35 -8.08
N LYS A 32 -17.71 6.21 -7.18
CA LYS A 32 -16.27 6.49 -7.05
C LYS A 32 -15.49 5.26 -6.59
N ALA A 33 -16.01 4.49 -5.65
CA ALA A 33 -15.34 3.28 -5.16
C ALA A 33 -15.23 2.20 -6.25
N VAL A 34 -16.30 1.97 -7.01
CA VAL A 34 -16.30 1.03 -8.13
C VAL A 34 -15.36 1.50 -9.25
N ALA A 35 -15.41 2.78 -9.61
CA ALA A 35 -14.52 3.36 -10.61
C ALA A 35 -13.04 3.24 -10.21
N GLY A 36 -12.70 3.57 -8.95
CA GLY A 36 -11.34 3.45 -8.44
C GLY A 36 -10.83 2.00 -8.45
N LYS A 37 -11.68 1.02 -8.12
CA LYS A 37 -11.32 -0.41 -8.19
C LYS A 37 -11.16 -0.92 -9.62
N TYR A 38 -11.99 -0.43 -10.55
CA TYR A 38 -11.81 -0.73 -11.97
C TYR A 38 -10.49 -0.16 -12.50
N ASP A 39 -10.17 1.08 -12.15
CA ASP A 39 -8.92 1.73 -12.52
C ASP A 39 -7.70 0.99 -11.93
N GLU A 40 -7.79 0.52 -10.68
CA GLU A 40 -6.76 -0.32 -10.05
C GLU A 40 -6.51 -1.60 -10.85
N VAL A 41 -7.56 -2.36 -11.19
CA VAL A 41 -7.43 -3.59 -11.97
C VAL A 41 -6.82 -3.30 -13.35
N LYS A 42 -7.28 -2.24 -14.02
CA LYS A 42 -6.75 -1.83 -15.32
C LYS A 42 -5.26 -1.50 -15.24
N MET A 43 -4.83 -0.75 -14.21
CA MET A 43 -3.42 -0.44 -13.99
C MET A 43 -2.59 -1.69 -13.72
N ASN A 44 -3.10 -2.67 -12.94
CA ASN A 44 -2.38 -3.93 -12.70
C ASN A 44 -2.22 -4.76 -13.98
N ILE A 45 -3.22 -4.79 -14.86
CA ILE A 45 -3.10 -5.47 -16.16
C ILE A 45 -2.03 -4.80 -17.02
N GLU A 46 -2.01 -3.47 -17.07
CA GLU A 46 -1.00 -2.74 -17.83
C GLU A 46 0.41 -2.93 -17.26
N LEU A 47 0.54 -2.96 -15.92
CA LEU A 47 1.81 -3.26 -15.26
C LEU A 47 2.32 -4.66 -15.62
N ALA A 48 1.43 -5.67 -15.66
CA ALA A 48 1.79 -7.02 -16.08
C ALA A 48 2.24 -7.05 -17.56
N ARG A 49 1.52 -6.36 -18.44
CA ARG A 49 1.89 -6.23 -19.86
C ARG A 49 3.26 -5.59 -20.05
N LEU A 50 3.55 -4.50 -19.34
CA LEU A 50 4.86 -3.84 -19.38
C LEU A 50 5.97 -4.71 -18.78
N SER A 51 5.65 -5.51 -17.75
CA SER A 51 6.61 -6.45 -17.17
C SER A 51 7.01 -7.53 -18.18
N ASP A 52 6.04 -8.08 -18.92
CA ASP A 52 6.30 -9.05 -19.99
C ASP A 52 7.14 -8.41 -21.11
N GLU A 53 6.80 -7.17 -21.52
CA GLU A 53 7.56 -6.41 -22.53
C GLU A 53 9.01 -6.15 -22.08
N GLN A 54 9.22 -5.87 -20.80
CA GLN A 54 10.56 -5.72 -20.23
C GLN A 54 11.38 -7.01 -20.31
N GLU A 55 10.75 -8.15 -20.01
CA GLU A 55 11.41 -9.45 -20.09
C GLU A 55 11.79 -9.81 -21.54
N ASP A 56 10.94 -9.46 -22.51
CA ASP A 56 11.23 -9.60 -23.94
C ASP A 56 12.45 -8.75 -24.35
N VAL A 57 12.52 -7.48 -23.91
CA VAL A 57 13.68 -6.61 -24.18
C VAL A 57 14.96 -7.19 -23.59
N PHE A 58 14.94 -7.70 -22.35
CA PHE A 58 16.10 -8.33 -21.74
C PHE A 58 16.51 -9.63 -22.45
N SER A 59 15.55 -10.43 -22.89
CA SER A 59 15.78 -11.62 -23.71
C SER A 59 16.50 -11.24 -25.01
N ASP A 60 16.09 -10.18 -25.69
CA ASP A 60 16.71 -9.71 -26.94
C ASP A 60 18.13 -9.17 -26.72
N ILE A 61 18.37 -8.43 -25.63
CA ILE A 61 19.71 -7.99 -25.22
C ILE A 61 20.60 -9.22 -25.00
N GLY A 62 20.12 -10.20 -24.24
CA GLY A 62 20.85 -11.43 -23.93
C GLY A 62 21.17 -12.24 -25.19
N ARG A 63 20.24 -12.34 -26.14
CA ARG A 63 20.45 -12.99 -27.43
C ARG A 63 21.54 -12.28 -28.23
N MET A 64 21.49 -10.96 -28.34
CA MET A 64 22.50 -10.20 -29.08
C MET A 64 23.88 -10.38 -28.46
N LEU A 65 24.00 -10.25 -27.13
CA LEU A 65 25.26 -10.46 -26.41
C LEU A 65 25.82 -11.87 -26.62
N PHE A 66 24.97 -12.90 -26.56
CA PHE A 66 25.39 -14.28 -26.82
C PHE A 66 25.92 -14.47 -28.25
N LEU A 67 25.20 -13.95 -29.25
CA LEU A 67 25.60 -14.07 -30.65
C LEU A 67 26.91 -13.32 -30.95
N MET A 68 27.12 -12.16 -30.32
CA MET A 68 28.38 -11.42 -30.39
C MET A 68 29.54 -12.24 -29.80
N HIS A 69 29.37 -12.79 -28.60
CA HIS A 69 30.45 -13.52 -27.92
C HIS A 69 30.76 -14.88 -28.57
N THR A 70 29.79 -15.49 -29.25
CA THR A 70 29.99 -16.75 -29.98
C THR A 70 30.50 -16.55 -31.41
N GLY A 71 30.62 -15.31 -31.88
CA GLY A 71 31.02 -14.99 -33.26
C GLY A 71 29.97 -15.36 -34.31
N ALA A 72 28.72 -15.61 -33.90
CA ALA A 72 27.61 -15.95 -34.78
C ALA A 72 27.00 -14.70 -35.46
N VAL A 73 27.28 -13.52 -34.93
CA VAL A 73 26.89 -12.22 -35.48
C VAL A 73 28.08 -11.56 -36.18
N LYS A 74 27.82 -11.01 -37.38
CA LYS A 74 28.79 -10.24 -38.16
C LYS A 74 28.90 -8.81 -37.62
N ASP A 75 29.84 -8.02 -38.13
CA ASP A 75 30.02 -6.61 -37.75
C ASP A 75 28.76 -5.75 -37.93
N THR A 76 27.82 -6.20 -38.77
CA THR A 76 26.53 -5.57 -38.98
C THR A 76 25.37 -6.55 -38.83
N VAL A 77 24.26 -6.02 -38.32
CA VAL A 77 22.95 -6.64 -38.20
C VAL A 77 22.00 -5.83 -39.07
N MET A 78 21.22 -6.54 -39.89
CA MET A 78 20.21 -5.89 -40.73
C MET A 78 18.97 -5.61 -39.88
N SER A 79 18.59 -4.34 -39.81
CA SER A 79 17.30 -3.89 -39.29
C SER A 79 16.46 -3.28 -40.42
N ASP A 80 15.19 -3.06 -40.15
CA ASP A 80 14.28 -2.25 -40.96
C ASP A 80 14.79 -0.82 -41.21
N GLU A 81 15.60 -0.29 -40.29
CA GLU A 81 16.20 1.04 -40.36
C GLU A 81 17.61 1.04 -40.99
N GLY A 82 18.05 -0.11 -41.53
CA GLY A 82 19.33 -0.28 -42.22
C GLY A 82 20.33 -1.13 -41.43
N GLU A 83 21.60 -1.08 -41.87
CA GLU A 83 22.70 -1.78 -41.21
C GLU A 83 23.07 -1.09 -39.88
N LYS A 84 22.95 -1.84 -38.80
CA LYS A 84 23.37 -1.41 -37.45
C LYS A 84 24.47 -2.31 -36.94
N SER A 85 25.40 -1.78 -36.17
CA SER A 85 26.33 -2.64 -35.44
C SER A 85 25.57 -3.37 -34.31
N PRO A 86 26.04 -4.55 -33.90
CA PRO A 86 25.48 -5.25 -32.73
C PRO A 86 25.46 -4.38 -31.47
N GLN A 87 26.47 -3.52 -31.30
CA GLN A 87 26.52 -2.56 -30.19
C GLN A 87 25.39 -1.54 -30.27
N GLN A 88 25.12 -0.97 -31.45
CA GLN A 88 24.01 -0.02 -31.64
C GLN A 88 22.64 -0.66 -31.35
N VAL A 89 22.48 -1.95 -31.67
CA VAL A 89 21.26 -2.69 -31.33
C VAL A 89 21.13 -2.84 -29.81
N ILE A 90 22.20 -3.22 -29.12
CA ILE A 90 22.20 -3.32 -27.65
C ILE A 90 21.88 -1.96 -27.02
N ASP A 91 22.53 -0.89 -27.46
CA ASP A 91 22.31 0.46 -26.93
C ASP A 91 20.84 0.89 -27.10
N ALA A 92 20.23 0.59 -28.25
CA ALA A 92 18.82 0.87 -28.50
C ALA A 92 17.88 0.04 -27.58
N LEU A 93 18.19 -1.24 -27.38
CA LEU A 93 17.42 -2.09 -26.47
C LEU A 93 17.55 -1.65 -25.01
N LEU A 94 18.72 -1.17 -24.58
CA LEU A 94 18.91 -0.61 -23.23
C LEU A 94 18.06 0.64 -23.02
N VAL A 95 18.00 1.54 -24.00
CA VAL A 95 17.09 2.71 -23.96
C VAL A 95 15.63 2.25 -23.89
N SER A 96 15.24 1.21 -24.63
CA SER A 96 13.91 0.63 -24.54
C SER A 96 13.61 0.05 -23.14
N ALA A 97 14.57 -0.63 -22.53
CA ALA A 97 14.42 -1.18 -21.18
C ALA A 97 14.22 -0.08 -20.12
N GLU A 98 14.98 1.03 -20.23
CA GLU A 98 14.82 2.21 -19.37
C GLU A 98 13.43 2.84 -19.55
N GLN A 99 12.95 2.97 -20.78
CA GLN A 99 11.62 3.51 -21.08
C GLN A 99 10.50 2.65 -20.48
N VAL A 100 10.55 1.33 -20.68
CA VAL A 100 9.55 0.40 -20.11
C VAL A 100 9.57 0.44 -18.59
N GLN A 101 10.76 0.47 -17.98
CA GLN A 101 10.89 0.61 -16.52
C GLN A 101 10.26 1.91 -16.02
N GLN A 102 10.49 3.03 -16.70
CA GLN A 102 9.90 4.32 -16.33
C GLN A 102 8.37 4.30 -16.41
N GLU A 103 7.79 3.63 -17.41
CA GLU A 103 6.34 3.48 -17.51
C GLU A 103 5.77 2.61 -16.38
N MET A 104 6.47 1.53 -16.02
CA MET A 104 6.11 0.70 -14.87
C MET A 104 6.15 1.48 -13.56
N ASP A 105 7.18 2.32 -13.36
CA ASP A 105 7.33 3.16 -12.17
C ASP A 105 6.15 4.16 -12.07
N VAL A 106 5.79 4.81 -13.18
CA VAL A 106 4.65 5.73 -13.22
C VAL A 106 3.32 5.03 -12.87
N ILE A 107 3.12 3.79 -13.31
CA ILE A 107 1.90 3.03 -12.97
C ILE A 107 1.94 2.59 -11.51
N THR A 108 3.10 2.16 -11.02
CA THR A 108 3.29 1.76 -9.62
C THR A 108 3.05 2.94 -8.67
N ASP A 109 3.54 4.13 -9.00
CA ASP A 109 3.29 5.37 -8.24
C ASP A 109 1.81 5.73 -8.22
N LYS A 110 1.09 5.55 -9.35
CA LYS A 110 -0.36 5.76 -9.37
C LYS A 110 -1.08 4.75 -8.47
N LEU A 111 -0.67 3.49 -8.49
CA LEU A 111 -1.24 2.44 -7.64
C LEU A 111 -1.00 2.70 -6.16
N THR A 112 0.20 3.14 -5.75
CA THR A 112 0.48 3.46 -4.33
C THR A 112 -0.42 4.58 -3.84
N VAL A 113 -0.63 5.63 -4.64
CA VAL A 113 -1.56 6.72 -4.33
C VAL A 113 -3.01 6.22 -4.28
N CYS A 114 -3.46 5.40 -5.24
CA CYS A 114 -4.81 4.84 -5.25
C CYS A 114 -5.09 3.92 -4.04
N ARG A 115 -4.07 3.26 -3.50
CA ARG A 115 -4.16 2.34 -2.37
C ARG A 115 -3.86 2.98 -1.01
N ASN A 116 -3.54 4.29 -0.97
CA ASN A 116 -3.05 4.99 0.23
C ASN A 116 -1.84 4.30 0.90
N GLU A 117 -0.99 3.66 0.10
CA GLU A 117 0.19 2.97 0.60
C GLU A 117 1.35 3.96 0.81
N LYS A 118 2.24 3.65 1.75
CA LYS A 118 3.41 4.48 2.08
C LYS A 118 4.67 3.85 1.49
N VAL A 119 5.58 4.67 0.96
CA VAL A 119 6.90 4.19 0.54
C VAL A 119 7.89 4.34 1.70
N CYS A 120 8.58 3.26 2.05
CA CYS A 120 9.60 3.30 3.07
C CYS A 120 10.77 4.21 2.65
N PRO A 121 11.14 5.23 3.44
CA PRO A 121 12.19 6.18 3.06
C PRO A 121 13.59 5.58 3.10
N CYS A 122 13.77 4.42 3.74
CA CYS A 122 15.07 3.76 3.85
C CYS A 122 15.29 2.73 2.73
N CYS A 123 14.29 1.92 2.40
CA CYS A 123 14.46 0.81 1.46
C CYS A 123 13.56 0.88 0.21
N GLY A 124 12.69 1.88 0.09
CA GLY A 124 11.80 2.05 -1.06
C GLY A 124 10.63 1.07 -1.11
N ARG A 125 10.47 0.18 -0.12
CA ARG A 125 9.35 -0.77 -0.10
C ARG A 125 8.01 -0.08 0.16
N ILE A 126 7.01 -0.47 -0.61
CA ILE A 126 5.60 -0.13 -0.40
C ILE A 126 5.10 -0.84 0.87
N CYS A 127 4.53 -0.06 1.78
CA CYS A 127 3.99 -0.46 3.07
C CYS A 127 2.52 -0.07 3.15
N GLY A 128 1.73 -0.79 3.94
CA GLY A 128 0.31 -0.52 4.08
C GLY A 128 0.02 0.85 4.71
N GLU A 129 -1.21 1.34 4.50
CA GLU A 129 -1.69 2.63 5.02
C GLU A 129 -1.49 2.77 6.54
N HIS A 130 -1.61 1.68 7.30
CA HIS A 130 -1.52 1.69 8.76
C HIS A 130 -0.22 1.11 9.32
N ASP A 131 0.76 0.79 8.46
CA ASP A 131 2.04 0.26 8.93
C ASP A 131 2.82 1.36 9.65
N ALA A 132 3.22 1.07 10.89
CA ALA A 132 4.11 1.93 11.69
C ALA A 132 5.60 1.65 11.40
N PHE A 133 5.92 0.45 10.92
CA PHE A 133 7.29 0.02 10.60
C PHE A 133 7.30 -0.74 9.28
N CYS A 134 8.39 -0.59 8.53
CA CYS A 134 8.60 -1.39 7.32
C CYS A 134 8.86 -2.86 7.69
N ALA A 135 8.07 -3.78 7.11
CA ALA A 135 8.21 -5.22 7.34
C ALA A 135 9.56 -5.81 6.86
N VAL A 136 10.31 -5.09 6.02
CA VAL A 136 11.59 -5.58 5.47
C VAL A 136 12.79 -4.99 6.19
N CYS A 137 12.85 -3.67 6.37
CA CYS A 137 14.03 -3.02 6.96
C CYS A 137 13.82 -2.49 8.38
N GLY A 138 12.61 -2.61 8.95
CA GLY A 138 12.28 -2.15 10.30
C GLY A 138 12.24 -0.63 10.47
N THR A 139 12.47 0.14 9.42
CA THR A 139 12.42 1.61 9.48
C THR A 139 11.02 2.07 9.86
N ARG A 140 10.94 3.03 10.80
CA ARG A 140 9.69 3.65 11.21
C ARG A 140 9.11 4.46 10.05
N LEU A 141 7.85 4.19 9.73
CA LEU A 141 7.05 4.91 8.76
C LEU A 141 6.26 5.93 9.58
N SER A 142 6.55 7.22 9.40
CA SER A 142 6.15 8.35 10.26
C SER A 142 4.83 8.24 11.04
N GLU A 143 4.86 8.73 12.28
CA GLU A 143 3.75 8.82 13.25
C GLU A 143 2.56 9.61 12.70
N GLU A 144 1.38 8.97 12.58
CA GLU A 144 0.15 9.69 12.89
C GLU A 144 0.05 9.71 14.41
N GLU A 145 0.21 10.88 15.02
CA GLU A 145 -0.18 11.08 16.40
C GLU A 145 -1.66 10.70 16.53
N PRO A 146 -2.03 9.76 17.42
CA PRO A 146 -3.42 9.56 17.76
C PRO A 146 -3.93 10.88 18.31
N LYS A 147 -4.96 11.47 17.69
CA LYS A 147 -5.71 12.58 18.29
C LYS A 147 -6.12 12.15 19.69
N GLU A 148 -5.45 12.72 20.67
CA GLU A 148 -5.69 12.51 22.09
C GLU A 148 -7.06 13.09 22.43
N GLU A 149 -8.07 12.23 22.43
CA GLU A 149 -9.40 12.54 22.95
C GLU A 149 -9.31 12.63 24.48
N LYS A 150 -9.16 13.85 24.97
CA LYS A 150 -9.26 14.20 26.40
C LYS A 150 -10.57 13.70 27.01
N ALA A 151 -10.49 12.98 28.12
CA ALA A 151 -11.33 13.17 29.32
C ALA A 151 -10.77 12.34 30.51
N PRO A 152 -11.12 12.63 31.78
CA PRO A 152 -10.43 13.61 32.60
C PRO A 152 -9.91 13.03 33.93
N ALA A 153 -9.16 13.88 34.63
CA ALA A 153 -8.53 13.66 35.93
C ALA A 153 -9.44 13.03 36.99
N ALA A 154 -8.89 12.03 37.70
CA ALA A 154 -9.24 11.73 39.08
C ALA A 154 -8.01 11.17 39.82
N GLU A 155 -7.52 11.94 40.77
CA GLU A 155 -6.76 11.47 41.94
C GLU A 155 -7.44 12.12 43.17
N PRO A 156 -7.24 11.67 44.44
CA PRO A 156 -6.26 10.67 44.88
C PRO A 156 -6.70 9.74 46.04
N GLU A 157 -5.70 8.98 46.51
CA GLU A 157 -5.55 8.28 47.80
C GLU A 157 -6.20 6.88 47.89
N ILE A 158 -5.49 5.83 48.31
CA ILE A 158 -5.02 5.61 49.70
C ILE A 158 -3.84 4.61 49.69
N GLN A 159 -2.79 4.92 50.46
CA GLN A 159 -1.69 3.99 50.82
C GLN A 159 -2.17 2.98 51.88
N PRO A 160 -1.55 1.81 52.00
CA PRO A 160 -1.35 1.27 53.34
C PRO A 160 0.13 1.02 53.66
N ALA A 161 0.45 1.48 54.87
CA ALA A 161 1.69 1.29 55.59
C ALA A 161 1.94 -0.18 55.94
N ALA A 162 3.23 -0.49 56.09
CA ALA A 162 3.76 -1.74 56.63
C ALA A 162 3.50 -1.89 58.15
N ALA A 163 3.33 -3.13 58.59
CA ALA A 163 3.55 -3.71 59.94
C ALA A 163 2.71 -5.00 60.02
N ASP A 164 3.07 -6.13 60.62
CA ASP A 164 4.26 -6.70 61.23
C ASP A 164 3.93 -8.21 61.37
N ALA A 165 4.95 -9.06 61.54
CA ALA A 165 4.77 -10.46 61.96
C ALA A 165 4.39 -10.49 63.47
N PRO A 166 4.22 -11.62 64.22
CA PRO A 166 4.87 -12.93 64.04
C PRO A 166 4.09 -14.21 64.47
N ALA A 167 4.76 -15.35 64.22
CA ALA A 167 4.74 -16.64 64.95
C ALA A 167 3.40 -17.44 64.98
N ALA A 168 3.35 -18.77 64.91
CA ALA A 168 4.32 -19.84 65.16
C ALA A 168 3.90 -21.13 64.40
N GLU A 169 4.87 -21.99 64.08
CA GLU A 169 4.71 -23.37 63.60
C GLU A 169 4.14 -24.30 64.72
N PRO A 170 3.75 -25.58 64.48
CA PRO A 170 4.74 -26.66 64.23
C PRO A 170 4.32 -27.85 63.30
N GLU A 171 5.36 -28.52 62.76
CA GLU A 171 5.60 -29.98 62.60
C GLU A 171 4.72 -30.85 61.67
N ALA A 172 5.33 -31.44 60.61
CA ALA A 172 5.73 -32.87 60.44
C ALA A 172 4.60 -33.70 59.77
N GLU A 173 4.77 -34.59 58.77
CA GLU A 173 5.63 -35.76 58.57
C GLU A 173 5.68 -36.11 57.05
N ALA A 174 6.81 -36.57 56.48
CA ALA A 174 7.09 -37.97 56.00
C ALA A 174 6.10 -38.52 54.94
N GLU A 175 6.41 -39.22 53.84
CA GLU A 175 7.58 -39.97 53.34
C GLU A 175 7.29 -40.45 51.88
N LEU A 176 8.32 -40.45 51.00
CA LEU A 176 8.72 -41.51 50.01
C LEU A 176 7.82 -41.89 48.78
N PRO A 177 8.32 -42.68 47.79
CA PRO A 177 9.38 -42.32 46.84
C PRO A 177 9.06 -42.77 45.38
N ALA A 178 10.08 -42.63 44.53
CA ALA A 178 10.20 -43.04 43.13
C ALA A 178 10.02 -44.55 42.84
N GLU A 179 9.60 -44.84 41.61
CA GLU A 179 10.29 -45.71 40.66
C GLU A 179 10.36 -45.03 39.28
#